data_AF-A0A7C9MLA4-F1
#
_entry.id   AF-A0A7C9MLA4-F1
#
_cell.length_a   1.000
_cell.length_b   1.000
_cell.length_c   1.000
_cell.angle_alpha   90.00
_cell.angle_beta   90.00
_cell.angle_gamma   90.00
#
_symmetry.space_group_name_H-M   'P 1'
#
loop_
_entity.id
_entity.type
_entity.pdbx_description
1 polymer ?
#
loop_
_entity_poly.entity_id
_entity_poly.type
_entity_poly.pdbx_seq_one_letter_code
_entity_poly.pdbx_strand_id
1 'polypeptide(L)'
;MSVADWSQVILSAEKPLDFLLRKGVAVYIKVRRDSEIVYRHYKVPLAQWERSTLPFPAFQNTRAPMSPGDLAPAELSESHPLFGLEKVDSLPRVGFLEEAAFLRLDDGALAEIAVSRSCFVSSFSGEGFLTPRPCEVTDQTLGGYSIKKPLRIEAADLARFEFDRAIIVDKRRLDWVLARISPMEAPPPEQFAIQIEVGESDLYVTSVDFEALRHEERLDRQLIEYPFLHKEQMPGIYWMFQAAYAHNHLESVPRDKVGEWLKENAPKGTYRYKSIRTATKFVWPEVDRASGGKGRGEFVLEDLDDWTVADDYKFPFISKGLSFVLAIADWWVKVLRKNPDTAAVTLAEKLVENKFAGLEVGDLVYLISGAQITEEEAASFGSYLKEMGKRVRPIISK
;
A
#
# COMPACT_ATOMS: atom_id res chain seq x y z
N MET A 1 -6.57 11.25 6.10
CA MET A 1 -7.90 10.96 5.52
C MET A 1 -7.97 11.63 4.17
N SER A 2 -8.25 10.86 3.12
CA SER A 2 -8.46 11.35 1.77
C SER A 2 -9.92 11.08 1.37
N VAL A 3 -10.52 11.97 0.58
CA VAL A 3 -11.71 11.60 -0.18
C VAL A 3 -11.32 10.40 -1.02
N ALA A 4 -12.15 9.36 -1.01
CA ALA A 4 -11.79 8.16 -1.71
C ALA A 4 -11.93 8.34 -3.23
N ASP A 5 -10.80 8.50 -3.92
CA ASP A 5 -10.74 8.46 -5.39
C ASP A 5 -10.59 7.01 -5.84
N TRP A 6 -11.75 6.37 -6.04
CA TRP A 6 -11.85 4.94 -6.34
C TRP A 6 -11.26 4.53 -7.69
N SER A 7 -11.10 5.49 -8.62
CA SER A 7 -10.53 5.25 -9.94
C SER A 7 -9.09 4.74 -9.90
N GLN A 8 -8.39 4.94 -8.77
CA GLN A 8 -6.99 4.56 -8.59
C GLN A 8 -6.80 3.17 -7.96
N VAL A 9 -7.87 2.56 -7.42
CA VAL A 9 -7.81 1.27 -6.71
C VAL A 9 -8.50 0.16 -7.49
N ILE A 10 -9.56 0.45 -8.25
CA ILE A 10 -10.39 -0.57 -8.88
C ILE A 10 -10.17 -0.58 -10.40
N LEU A 11 -9.53 -1.65 -10.88
CA LEU A 11 -9.41 -1.98 -12.30
C LEU A 11 -10.37 -3.11 -12.72
N SER A 12 -11.07 -3.72 -11.76
CA SER A 12 -12.02 -4.81 -12.00
C SER A 12 -13.44 -4.27 -12.28
N ALA A 13 -14.29 -5.11 -12.87
CA ALA A 13 -15.72 -4.81 -13.04
C ALA A 13 -16.53 -4.81 -11.72
N GLU A 14 -15.87 -5.04 -10.57
CA GLU A 14 -16.49 -5.02 -9.23
C GLU A 14 -16.77 -3.57 -8.82
N LYS A 15 -17.90 -3.32 -8.15
CA LYS A 15 -18.20 -1.97 -7.65
C LYS A 15 -17.28 -1.63 -6.47
N PRO A 16 -16.84 -0.36 -6.33
CA PRO A 16 -15.94 0.05 -5.26
C PRO A 16 -16.35 -0.33 -3.85
N LEU A 17 -17.63 -0.15 -3.51
CA LEU A 17 -18.13 -0.40 -2.16
C LEU A 17 -18.25 -1.89 -1.85
N ASP A 18 -18.58 -2.72 -2.85
CA ASP A 18 -18.60 -4.18 -2.71
C ASP A 18 -17.19 -4.70 -2.39
N PHE A 19 -16.17 -4.14 -3.04
CA PHE A 19 -14.77 -4.46 -2.77
C PHE A 19 -14.36 -4.12 -1.33
N LEU A 20 -14.74 -2.94 -0.82
CA LEU A 20 -14.43 -2.52 0.56
C LEU A 20 -15.10 -3.40 1.61
N LEU A 21 -16.39 -3.73 1.39
CA LEU A 21 -17.14 -4.63 2.26
C LEU A 21 -16.49 -6.01 2.32
N ARG A 22 -16.11 -6.55 1.17
CA ARG A 22 -15.40 -7.83 1.08
C ARG A 22 -14.04 -7.81 1.78
N LYS A 23 -13.33 -6.69 1.72
CA LYS A 23 -12.02 -6.49 2.37
C LYS A 23 -12.12 -6.07 3.84
N GLY A 24 -13.33 -5.77 4.35
CA GLY A 24 -13.54 -5.34 5.73
C GLY A 24 -12.88 -4.00 6.06
N VAL A 25 -12.79 -3.10 5.08
CA VAL A 25 -12.10 -1.82 5.23
C VAL A 25 -13.00 -0.82 5.94
N ALA A 26 -12.49 -0.15 6.96
CA ALA A 26 -13.25 0.87 7.68
C ALA A 26 -13.50 2.11 6.80
N VAL A 27 -14.77 2.48 6.64
CA VAL A 27 -15.21 3.65 5.88
C VAL A 27 -15.79 4.69 6.83
N TYR A 28 -15.50 5.96 6.57
CA TYR A 28 -15.83 7.07 7.45
C TYR A 28 -16.64 8.14 6.73
N ILE A 29 -17.45 8.89 7.49
CA ILE A 29 -18.05 10.15 7.05
C ILE A 29 -17.40 11.33 7.77
N LYS A 30 -17.48 12.50 7.15
CA LYS A 30 -17.02 13.76 7.76
C LYS A 30 -18.15 14.47 8.51
N VAL A 31 -17.91 14.82 9.77
CA VAL A 31 -18.82 15.61 10.60
C VAL A 31 -18.72 17.10 10.23
N ARG A 32 -19.87 17.75 10.00
CA ARG A 32 -19.94 19.20 9.72
C ARG A 32 -19.90 19.99 11.02
N ARG A 33 -18.71 20.11 11.61
CA ARG A 33 -18.47 20.70 12.94
C ARG A 33 -18.97 22.14 13.17
N ASP A 34 -19.42 22.84 12.12
CA ASP A 34 -20.02 24.17 12.23
C ASP A 34 -21.53 24.13 12.56
N SER A 35 -22.19 23.00 12.27
CA SER A 35 -23.62 22.77 12.50
C SER A 35 -23.92 21.51 13.31
N GLU A 36 -22.94 20.62 13.46
CA GLU A 36 -23.09 19.29 14.05
C GLU A 36 -22.15 19.10 15.24
N ILE A 37 -22.62 18.37 16.23
CA ILE A 37 -21.83 17.92 17.37
C ILE A 37 -22.07 16.44 17.62
N VAL A 38 -21.01 15.70 17.94
CA VAL A 38 -21.14 14.26 18.22
C VAL A 38 -21.45 14.06 19.69
N TYR A 39 -22.51 13.32 20.00
CA TYR A 39 -22.82 12.84 21.34
C TYR A 39 -22.52 11.35 21.41
N ARG A 40 -21.62 10.94 22.32
CA ARG A 40 -21.15 9.56 22.43
C ARG A 40 -21.60 8.90 23.73
N HIS A 41 -21.80 7.60 23.64
CA HIS A 41 -22.06 6.69 24.74
C HIS A 41 -20.90 5.70 24.85
N TYR A 42 -20.27 5.64 26.02
CA TYR A 42 -19.42 4.52 26.39
C TYR A 42 -20.20 3.55 27.27
N LYS A 43 -20.38 2.32 26.79
CA LYS A 43 -20.72 1.20 27.65
C LYS A 43 -19.41 0.58 28.13
N VAL A 44 -18.93 1.01 29.29
CA VAL A 44 -17.80 0.31 29.92
C VAL A 44 -18.27 -1.11 30.23
N PRO A 45 -17.60 -2.18 29.78
CA PRO A 45 -17.83 -3.50 30.34
C PRO A 45 -17.48 -3.44 31.83
N LEU A 46 -18.45 -3.66 32.72
CA LEU A 46 -18.18 -3.97 34.12
C LEU A 46 -17.48 -5.33 34.17
N ALA A 47 -16.16 -5.34 33.95
CA ALA A 47 -15.30 -6.48 34.21
C ALA A 47 -13.93 -5.97 34.64
N GLN A 48 -13.84 -5.56 35.91
CA GLN A 48 -12.60 -5.69 36.65
C GLN A 48 -12.29 -7.19 36.75
N TRP A 49 -11.31 -7.63 35.97
CA TRP A 49 -10.14 -8.34 36.48
C TRP A 49 -10.36 -9.42 37.56
N GLU A 50 -11.26 -10.37 37.32
CA GLU A 50 -11.16 -11.66 38.00
C GLU A 50 -10.26 -12.60 37.19
N ARG A 51 -9.19 -13.05 37.85
CA ARG A 51 -8.28 -14.16 37.50
C ARG A 51 -7.15 -13.85 36.51
N SER A 52 -6.09 -13.27 37.07
CA SER A 52 -4.73 -13.78 36.86
C SER A 52 -4.61 -15.25 37.30
N THR A 53 -5.14 -16.17 36.51
CA THR A 53 -4.64 -17.55 36.48
C THR A 53 -3.78 -17.68 35.24
N LEU A 54 -2.50 -17.28 35.38
CA LEU A 54 -1.45 -17.69 34.46
C LEU A 54 -1.39 -19.22 34.42
N PRO A 55 -1.18 -19.85 33.25
CA PRO A 55 -0.80 -21.24 33.20
C PRO A 55 0.68 -21.35 33.63
N PHE A 56 0.98 -22.32 34.50
CA PHE A 56 2.34 -22.77 34.76
C PHE A 56 3.09 -23.03 33.43
N PRO A 57 4.42 -22.83 33.45
CA PRO A 57 5.23 -24.01 33.16
C PRO A 57 6.19 -24.32 34.30
N ALA A 58 6.33 -25.62 34.52
CA ALA A 58 7.29 -26.25 35.41
C ALA A 58 8.72 -25.86 35.04
N PHE A 59 9.56 -25.59 36.06
CA PHE A 59 10.94 -26.05 36.06
C PHE A 59 11.35 -26.44 37.49
N GLN A 60 11.93 -27.64 37.57
CA GLN A 60 12.36 -28.32 38.77
C GLN A 60 13.72 -27.79 39.27
N ASN A 61 13.88 -27.80 40.59
CA ASN A 61 15.07 -28.15 41.38
C ASN A 61 16.40 -27.44 41.12
N THR A 62 16.95 -26.79 42.16
CA THR A 62 17.98 -27.39 43.04
C THR A 62 18.35 -26.51 44.25
N ARG A 63 18.39 -27.14 45.45
CA ARG A 63 19.34 -27.00 46.61
C ARG A 63 19.75 -25.58 47.08
N ALA A 64 19.86 -25.21 48.36
CA ALA A 64 19.87 -25.86 49.68
C ALA A 64 19.77 -24.73 50.77
N PRO A 65 19.61 -25.05 52.08
CA PRO A 65 19.19 -24.10 53.12
C PRO A 65 20.35 -23.59 54.00
N MET A 66 20.31 -22.32 54.45
CA MET A 66 20.95 -21.78 55.68
C MET A 66 20.36 -20.38 55.95
N SER A 67 19.51 -20.20 56.96
CA SER A 67 19.73 -19.86 58.38
C SER A 67 19.60 -18.35 58.68
N PRO A 68 18.95 -17.96 59.79
CA PRO A 68 18.53 -16.59 60.08
C PRO A 68 19.55 -15.85 60.95
N GLY A 69 19.78 -14.56 60.68
CA GLY A 69 20.51 -13.71 61.60
C GLY A 69 20.98 -12.40 60.99
N ASP A 70 20.53 -11.32 61.62
CA ASP A 70 21.22 -10.04 61.80
C ASP A 70 20.71 -8.79 61.06
N LEU A 71 20.61 -7.76 61.90
CA LEU A 71 19.95 -6.47 61.79
C LEU A 71 20.85 -5.42 61.10
N ALA A 72 20.26 -4.73 60.12
CA ALA A 72 20.36 -3.28 59.82
C ALA A 72 21.74 -2.63 59.51
N PRO A 73 21.81 -1.36 59.06
CA PRO A 73 21.02 -0.63 58.05
C PRO A 73 21.95 0.10 57.02
N ALA A 74 21.37 0.96 56.16
CA ALA A 74 22.01 1.88 55.19
C ALA A 74 22.51 1.21 53.88
N GLU A 75 22.43 1.79 52.69
CA GLU A 75 21.97 3.06 52.13
C GLU A 75 21.92 2.84 50.60
N LEU A 76 21.52 3.86 49.82
CA LEU A 76 21.41 3.92 48.35
C LEU A 76 20.01 3.54 47.83
N SER A 77 19.18 4.56 47.55
CA SER A 77 19.19 5.36 46.32
C SER A 77 18.36 4.66 45.25
N GLU A 78 17.14 5.15 45.03
CA GLU A 78 16.74 5.70 43.74
C GLU A 78 15.31 6.26 43.82
N SER A 79 15.18 7.45 43.28
CA SER A 79 13.96 8.23 43.10
C SER A 79 12.94 7.52 42.21
N HIS A 80 11.85 7.04 42.80
CA HIS A 80 10.59 6.83 42.09
C HIS A 80 9.62 7.95 42.46
N PRO A 81 9.16 8.80 41.52
CA PRO A 81 7.97 9.59 41.77
C PRO A 81 6.78 8.63 41.88
N LEU A 82 6.09 8.74 43.01
CA LEU A 82 4.77 8.17 43.29
C LEU A 82 3.86 8.38 42.07
N PHE A 83 3.60 7.32 41.31
CA PHE A 83 2.42 7.27 40.46
C PHE A 83 1.21 7.27 41.39
N GLY A 84 0.63 8.46 41.56
CA GLY A 84 -0.72 8.61 42.07
C GLY A 84 -1.63 7.78 41.19
N LEU A 85 -2.11 6.66 41.74
CA LEU A 85 -3.27 5.94 41.23
C LEU A 85 -4.47 6.89 41.38
N GLU A 86 -4.69 7.72 40.37
CA GLU A 86 -5.95 8.43 40.23
C GLU A 86 -7.06 7.39 40.10
N LYS A 87 -8.04 7.51 40.99
CA LYS A 87 -9.26 6.72 41.04
C LYS A 87 -9.89 6.69 39.65
N VAL A 88 -10.02 5.50 39.09
CA VAL A 88 -10.79 5.26 37.87
C VAL A 88 -12.27 5.41 38.25
N ASP A 89 -12.84 6.59 38.00
CA ASP A 89 -14.28 6.82 38.13
C ASP A 89 -15.05 5.97 37.10
N SER A 90 -15.71 4.93 37.61
CA SER A 90 -16.48 3.94 36.88
C SER A 90 -17.93 4.40 36.67
N LEU A 91 -18.14 5.30 35.72
CA LEU A 91 -19.47 5.60 35.15
C LEU A 91 -19.39 5.51 33.61
N PRO A 92 -20.50 5.19 32.90
CA PRO A 92 -20.54 5.35 31.46
C PRO A 92 -20.18 6.81 31.13
N ARG A 93 -19.04 7.01 30.45
CA ARG A 93 -18.67 8.33 29.97
C ARG A 93 -19.64 8.66 28.84
N VAL A 94 -20.60 9.53 29.10
CA VAL A 94 -21.44 10.15 28.08
C VAL A 94 -21.00 11.60 27.96
N GLY A 95 -20.96 12.11 26.73
CA GLY A 95 -20.55 13.49 26.54
C GLY A 95 -20.47 13.93 25.10
N PHE A 96 -20.44 15.23 24.92
CA PHE A 96 -20.24 15.85 23.63
C PHE A 96 -18.77 15.83 23.21
N LEU A 97 -18.53 15.67 21.92
CA LEU A 97 -17.22 15.64 21.30
C LEU A 97 -17.18 16.66 20.15
N GLU A 98 -16.89 17.91 20.47
CA GLU A 98 -16.81 18.99 19.47
C GLU A 98 -15.65 18.81 18.48
N GLU A 99 -14.62 18.08 18.88
CA GLU A 99 -13.43 17.85 18.07
C GLU A 99 -13.58 16.67 17.09
N ALA A 100 -14.66 15.90 17.19
CA ALA A 100 -14.95 14.79 16.29
C ALA A 100 -15.07 15.30 14.85
N ALA A 101 -14.23 14.77 13.97
CA ALA A 101 -14.17 15.15 12.57
C ALA A 101 -14.63 14.03 11.64
N PHE A 102 -14.40 12.77 12.02
CA PHE A 102 -14.83 11.61 11.25
C PHE A 102 -15.46 10.55 12.14
N LEU A 103 -16.50 9.89 11.63
CA LEU A 103 -17.16 8.74 12.29
C LEU A 103 -17.21 7.56 11.33
N ARG A 104 -16.92 6.37 11.85
CA ARG A 104 -17.00 5.13 11.08
C ARG A 104 -18.46 4.77 10.79
N LEU A 105 -18.73 4.41 9.54
CA LEU A 105 -19.98 3.78 9.13
C LEU A 105 -19.98 2.30 9.50
N ASP A 106 -21.16 1.78 9.84
CA ASP A 106 -21.34 0.35 10.00
C ASP A 106 -21.44 -0.34 8.62
N ASP A 107 -21.16 -1.64 8.62
CA ASP A 107 -21.16 -2.45 7.39
C ASP A 107 -22.58 -2.52 6.79
N GLY A 108 -23.61 -2.38 7.63
CA GLY A 108 -25.01 -2.32 7.21
C GLY A 108 -25.34 -1.10 6.35
N ALA A 109 -25.02 0.11 6.82
CA ALA A 109 -25.21 1.33 6.06
C ALA A 109 -24.31 1.34 4.81
N LEU A 110 -23.08 0.82 4.91
CA LEU A 110 -22.18 0.72 3.75
C LEU A 110 -22.75 -0.22 2.67
N ALA A 111 -23.34 -1.36 3.06
CA ALA A 111 -24.03 -2.27 2.15
C ALA A 111 -25.28 -1.66 1.53
N GLU A 112 -26.04 -0.87 2.30
CA GLU A 112 -27.19 -0.13 1.76
C GLU A 112 -26.73 0.89 0.70
N ILE A 113 -25.73 1.72 1.01
CA ILE A 113 -25.16 2.69 0.06
C ILE A 113 -24.66 1.99 -1.21
N ALA A 114 -24.03 0.82 -1.11
CA ALA A 114 -23.58 0.06 -2.28
C ALA A 114 -24.72 -0.33 -3.25
N VAL A 115 -25.94 -0.50 -2.73
CA VAL A 115 -27.13 -0.88 -3.49
C VAL A 115 -27.90 0.36 -3.97
N SER A 116 -28.20 1.31 -3.06
CA SER A 116 -29.08 2.46 -3.30
C SER A 116 -28.35 3.76 -3.65
N ARG A 117 -27.03 3.80 -3.53
CA ARG A 117 -26.14 4.98 -3.64
C ARG A 117 -26.25 6.00 -2.51
N SER A 118 -27.24 5.89 -1.63
CA SER A 118 -27.34 6.68 -0.41
C SER A 118 -28.10 5.95 0.70
N CYS A 119 -27.79 6.26 1.95
CA CYS A 119 -28.45 5.73 3.14
C CYS A 119 -28.66 6.84 4.17
N PHE A 120 -29.74 6.75 4.95
CA PHE A 120 -30.00 7.67 6.05
C PHE A 120 -29.52 7.08 7.39
N VAL A 121 -28.42 7.61 7.90
CA VAL A 121 -27.76 7.12 9.12
C VAL A 121 -28.20 7.92 10.33
N SER A 122 -28.62 7.21 11.39
CA SER A 122 -29.11 7.81 12.65
C SER A 122 -28.20 7.56 13.85
N SER A 123 -27.28 6.59 13.76
CA SER A 123 -26.29 6.32 14.79
C SER A 123 -25.06 5.64 14.22
N PHE A 124 -23.96 5.74 14.96
CA PHE A 124 -22.64 5.22 14.60
C PHE A 124 -22.16 4.30 15.73
N SER A 125 -21.25 3.37 15.42
CA SER A 125 -20.59 2.52 16.41
C SER A 125 -19.12 2.29 16.06
N GLY A 126 -18.32 1.87 17.04
CA GLY A 126 -16.92 1.54 16.86
C GLY A 126 -16.00 2.73 17.12
N GLU A 127 -15.68 3.49 16.08
CA GLU A 127 -14.56 4.45 16.15
C GLU A 127 -14.73 5.69 15.29
N GLY A 128 -13.86 6.67 15.53
CA GLY A 128 -13.78 7.90 14.76
C GLY A 128 -12.43 8.59 14.93
N PHE A 129 -12.33 9.76 14.30
CA PHE A 129 -11.13 10.60 14.38
C PHE A 129 -11.46 12.01 14.85
N LEU A 130 -10.61 12.51 15.73
CA LEU A 130 -10.59 13.89 16.18
C LEU A 130 -9.67 14.71 15.29
N THR A 131 -10.04 15.96 15.05
CA THR A 131 -9.12 16.98 14.54
C THR A 131 -8.99 18.04 15.63
N PRO A 132 -7.85 18.07 16.36
CA PRO A 132 -7.63 19.05 17.41
C PRO A 132 -7.87 20.46 16.87
N ARG A 133 -8.57 21.30 17.64
CA ARG A 133 -8.58 22.75 17.43
C ARG A 133 -7.61 23.34 18.44
N PRO A 134 -6.29 23.45 18.13
CA PRO A 134 -5.42 24.23 18.99
C PRO A 134 -5.99 25.64 19.02
N CYS A 135 -6.29 26.10 20.22
CA CYS A 135 -6.78 27.44 20.44
C CYS A 135 -5.72 28.21 21.21
N GLU A 136 -5.38 29.41 20.75
CA GLU A 136 -4.65 30.37 21.55
C GLU A 136 -5.64 31.00 22.53
N VAL A 137 -5.35 30.91 23.83
CA VAL A 137 -6.11 31.65 24.83
C VAL A 137 -5.71 33.11 24.68
N THR A 138 -6.63 33.95 24.23
CA THR A 138 -6.36 35.39 24.17
C THR A 138 -6.53 36.00 25.56
N ASP A 139 -5.74 37.04 25.86
CA ASP A 139 -5.82 37.79 27.14
C ASP A 139 -7.15 38.55 27.34
N GLN A 140 -8.09 38.41 26.40
CA GLN A 140 -9.40 39.02 26.47
C GLN A 140 -10.38 38.05 27.16
N THR A 141 -11.02 38.55 28.21
CA THR A 141 -12.10 37.84 28.91
C THR A 141 -13.44 38.51 28.63
N LEU A 142 -14.47 37.71 28.31
CA LEU A 142 -15.85 38.18 28.26
C LEU A 142 -16.62 37.48 29.38
N GLY A 143 -17.05 38.24 30.39
CA GLY A 143 -17.83 37.69 31.51
C GLY A 143 -17.11 36.61 32.34
N GLY A 144 -15.77 36.65 32.44
CA GLY A 144 -14.97 35.68 33.20
C GLY A 144 -14.53 34.43 32.42
N TYR A 145 -14.94 34.28 31.16
CA TYR A 145 -14.49 33.20 30.27
C TYR A 145 -13.39 33.72 29.33
N SER A 146 -12.27 33.00 29.26
CA SER A 146 -11.17 33.32 28.35
C SER A 146 -11.58 33.07 26.89
N ILE A 147 -11.42 34.07 26.03
CA ILE A 147 -11.73 33.94 24.61
C ILE A 147 -10.63 33.11 23.94
N LYS A 148 -11.01 32.00 23.31
CA LYS A 148 -10.11 31.09 22.59
C LYS A 148 -10.14 31.39 21.09
N LYS A 149 -9.01 31.79 20.49
CA LYS A 149 -8.88 31.96 19.03
C LYS A 149 -8.34 30.67 18.40
N PRO A 150 -8.99 30.12 17.35
CA PRO A 150 -8.49 28.92 16.69
C PRO A 150 -7.19 29.23 15.92
N LEU A 151 -6.14 28.44 16.18
CA LEU A 151 -4.91 28.42 15.38
C LEU A 151 -5.14 27.65 14.08
N ARG A 152 -4.58 28.16 12.99
CA ARG A 152 -4.61 27.50 11.67
C ARG A 152 -3.52 26.43 11.65
N ILE A 153 -3.91 25.15 11.64
CA ILE A 153 -2.98 24.03 11.46
C ILE A 153 -2.87 23.69 9.97
N GLU A 154 -1.65 23.49 9.47
CA GLU A 154 -1.39 23.12 8.08
C GLU A 154 -1.46 21.60 7.82
N ALA A 155 -1.25 20.76 8.84
CA ALA A 155 -1.49 19.31 8.81
C ALA A 155 -1.90 18.83 10.21
N ALA A 156 -3.15 18.40 10.37
CA ALA A 156 -3.63 17.91 11.66
C ALA A 156 -3.44 16.39 11.74
N ASP A 157 -2.59 15.95 12.65
CA ASP A 157 -2.55 14.55 13.07
C ASP A 157 -3.92 14.20 13.67
N LEU A 158 -4.62 13.28 13.01
CA LEU A 158 -5.93 12.83 13.44
C LEU A 158 -5.77 11.85 14.61
N ALA A 159 -6.33 12.20 15.77
CA ALA A 159 -6.32 11.29 16.93
C ALA A 159 -7.52 10.35 16.86
N ARG A 160 -7.26 9.04 16.95
CA ARG A 160 -8.30 8.00 16.96
C ARG A 160 -9.02 8.01 18.30
N PHE A 161 -10.34 7.81 18.28
CA PHE A 161 -11.14 7.57 19.48
C PHE A 161 -12.17 6.48 19.22
N GLU A 162 -12.47 5.70 20.25
CA GLU A 162 -13.46 4.62 20.20
C GLU A 162 -14.74 5.03 20.92
N PHE A 163 -15.87 4.39 20.62
CA PHE A 163 -17.16 4.55 21.31
C PHE A 163 -18.06 3.35 21.03
N ASP A 164 -18.96 3.05 21.97
CA ASP A 164 -19.96 1.98 21.76
C ASP A 164 -21.03 2.46 20.77
N ARG A 165 -21.60 3.64 21.07
CA ARG A 165 -22.60 4.29 20.22
C ARG A 165 -22.34 5.78 20.17
N ALA A 166 -22.54 6.38 19.01
CA ALA A 166 -22.58 7.82 18.83
C ALA A 166 -23.77 8.24 17.98
N ILE A 167 -24.24 9.46 18.22
CA ILE A 167 -25.26 10.14 17.42
C ILE A 167 -24.74 11.52 17.05
N ILE A 168 -25.23 12.06 15.94
CA ILE A 168 -24.96 13.44 15.57
C ILE A 168 -26.15 14.29 16.01
N VAL A 169 -25.85 15.41 16.66
CA VAL A 169 -26.82 16.35 17.23
C VAL A 169 -26.73 17.68 16.47
N ASP A 170 -27.89 18.28 16.20
CA ASP A 170 -27.98 19.64 15.66
C ASP A 170 -27.49 20.65 16.73
N LYS A 171 -26.30 21.21 16.50
CA LYS A 171 -25.66 22.14 17.42
C LYS A 171 -26.49 23.41 17.61
N ARG A 172 -27.07 23.96 16.54
CA ARG A 172 -27.83 25.21 16.60
C ARG A 172 -29.11 25.03 17.42
N ARG A 173 -29.79 23.90 17.22
CA ARG A 173 -31.02 23.58 17.96
C ARG A 173 -30.72 23.35 19.44
N LEU A 174 -29.62 22.64 19.75
CA LEU A 174 -29.16 22.42 21.12
C LEU A 174 -28.84 23.75 21.81
N ASP A 175 -27.99 24.58 21.19
CA ASP A 175 -27.57 25.90 21.73
C ASP A 175 -28.78 26.81 21.98
N TRP A 176 -29.77 26.82 21.07
CA TRP A 176 -30.98 27.63 21.21
C TRP A 176 -31.85 27.19 22.40
N VAL A 177 -31.97 25.89 22.66
CA VAL A 177 -32.73 25.38 23.83
C VAL A 177 -31.97 25.65 25.13
N LEU A 178 -30.66 25.40 25.16
CA LEU A 178 -29.83 25.62 26.35
C LEU A 178 -29.76 27.10 26.74
N ALA A 179 -29.90 28.03 25.79
CA ALA A 179 -29.98 29.46 26.09
C ALA A 179 -31.29 29.90 26.78
N ARG A 180 -32.33 29.05 26.78
CA ARG A 180 -33.69 29.40 27.21
C ARG A 180 -34.19 28.64 28.43
N ILE A 181 -33.49 27.58 28.82
CA ILE A 181 -33.92 26.64 29.85
C ILE A 181 -32.78 26.46 30.86
N SER A 182 -33.13 26.24 32.14
CA SER A 182 -32.14 25.91 33.16
C SER A 182 -31.44 24.59 32.83
N PRO A 183 -30.12 24.43 33.09
CA PRO A 183 -29.41 23.19 32.83
C PRO A 183 -30.03 21.95 33.49
N MET A 184 -30.77 22.11 34.60
CA MET A 184 -31.46 21.01 35.27
C MET A 184 -32.75 20.56 34.58
N GLU A 185 -33.30 21.38 33.68
CA GLU A 185 -34.52 21.11 32.91
C GLU A 185 -34.20 20.82 31.44
N ALA A 186 -32.92 20.79 31.07
CA ALA A 186 -32.48 20.56 29.70
C ALA A 186 -32.91 19.15 29.24
N PRO A 187 -33.59 19.04 28.08
CA PRO A 187 -33.93 17.73 27.53
C PRO A 187 -32.67 16.94 27.14
N PRO A 188 -32.76 15.60 27.14
CA PRO A 188 -31.63 14.73 26.83
C PRO A 188 -31.12 14.96 25.39
N PRO A 189 -29.79 14.90 25.14
CA PRO A 189 -29.17 15.17 23.83
C PRO A 189 -29.79 14.39 22.65
N GLU A 190 -30.32 13.20 22.91
CA GLU A 190 -30.99 12.31 21.97
C GLU A 190 -32.23 12.96 21.31
N GLN A 191 -32.89 13.92 21.97
CA GLN A 191 -34.03 14.66 21.38
C GLN A 191 -33.60 15.63 20.27
N PHE A 192 -32.30 15.91 20.19
CA PHE A 192 -31.68 16.76 19.18
C PHE A 192 -30.91 15.97 18.13
N ALA A 193 -30.96 14.64 18.19
CA ALA A 193 -30.34 13.76 17.21
C ALA A 193 -30.90 14.05 15.82
N ILE A 194 -30.02 14.10 14.83
CA ILE A 194 -30.39 14.22 13.42
C ILE A 194 -30.07 12.93 12.68
N GLN A 195 -30.85 12.67 11.64
CA GLN A 195 -30.56 11.64 10.65
C GLN A 195 -29.85 12.29 9.47
N ILE A 196 -28.74 11.71 9.03
CA ILE A 196 -27.90 12.25 7.97
C ILE A 196 -28.02 11.37 6.74
N GLU A 197 -28.33 11.97 5.60
CA GLU A 197 -28.20 11.31 4.31
C GLU A 197 -26.72 11.24 3.94
N VAL A 198 -26.22 10.03 3.71
CA VAL A 198 -24.84 9.74 3.33
C VAL A 198 -24.85 9.13 1.94
N GLY A 199 -24.20 9.78 0.98
CA GLY A 199 -23.99 9.26 -0.37
C GLY A 199 -22.58 8.70 -0.58
N GLU A 200 -22.37 8.06 -1.73
CA GLU A 200 -21.04 7.52 -2.12
C GLU A 200 -19.93 8.59 -2.13
N SER A 201 -20.27 9.85 -2.45
CA SER A 201 -19.33 10.98 -2.49
C SER A 201 -18.92 11.49 -1.11
N ASP A 202 -19.61 11.08 -0.05
CA ASP A 202 -19.36 11.53 1.33
C ASP A 202 -18.42 10.58 2.09
N LEU A 203 -17.90 9.56 1.41
CA LEU A 203 -17.13 8.46 1.99
C LEU A 203 -15.63 8.76 2.01
N TYR A 204 -15.00 8.44 3.14
CA TYR A 204 -13.58 8.63 3.40
C TYR A 204 -12.95 7.32 3.87
N VAL A 205 -11.70 7.11 3.50
CA VAL A 205 -10.87 6.00 4.00
C VAL A 205 -9.55 6.55 4.53
N THR A 206 -8.89 5.79 5.40
CA THR A 206 -7.54 6.16 5.83
C THR A 206 -6.57 6.01 4.67
N SER A 207 -5.54 6.87 4.63
CA SER A 207 -4.51 6.78 3.59
C SER A 207 -3.71 5.48 3.69
N VAL A 208 -3.57 4.94 4.91
CA VAL A 208 -2.90 3.65 5.18
C VAL A 208 -3.70 2.49 4.58
N ASP A 209 -5.01 2.44 4.83
CA ASP A 209 -5.87 1.38 4.27
C ASP A 209 -5.94 1.49 2.74
N PHE A 210 -6.02 2.71 2.21
CA PHE A 210 -6.00 2.94 0.77
C PHE A 210 -4.71 2.46 0.10
N GLU A 211 -3.55 2.74 0.72
CA GLU A 211 -2.26 2.24 0.24
C GLU A 211 -2.13 0.72 0.37
N ALA A 212 -2.62 0.14 1.47
CA ALA A 212 -2.65 -1.30 1.69
C ALA A 212 -3.51 -2.02 0.64
N LEU A 213 -4.71 -1.53 0.37
CA LEU A 213 -5.58 -2.03 -0.69
C LEU A 213 -4.90 -1.91 -2.06
N ARG A 214 -4.31 -0.75 -2.36
CA ARG A 214 -3.56 -0.56 -3.61
C ARG A 214 -2.41 -1.56 -3.74
N HIS A 215 -1.72 -1.88 -2.65
CA HIS A 215 -0.63 -2.86 -2.64
C HIS A 215 -1.12 -4.30 -2.79
N GLU A 216 -2.18 -4.70 -2.08
CA GLU A 216 -2.75 -6.05 -2.15
C GLU A 216 -3.30 -6.35 -3.54
N GLU A 217 -4.07 -5.43 -4.11
CA GLU A 217 -4.58 -5.53 -5.49
C GLU A 217 -3.42 -5.61 -6.49
N ARG A 218 -2.33 -4.86 -6.27
CA ARG A 218 -1.11 -4.93 -7.09
C ARG A 218 -0.39 -6.28 -7.04
N LEU A 219 -0.46 -7.02 -5.93
CA LEU A 219 0.14 -8.35 -5.83
C LEU A 219 -0.63 -9.39 -6.65
N ASP A 220 -1.95 -9.21 -6.78
CA ASP A 220 -2.83 -10.06 -7.59
C ASP A 220 -2.92 -9.63 -9.08
N ARG A 221 -2.23 -8.54 -9.48
CA ARG A 221 -2.26 -7.96 -10.84
C ARG A 221 -1.51 -8.78 -11.88
N GLN A 222 -2.10 -9.92 -12.22
CA GLN A 222 -1.94 -10.50 -13.53
C GLN A 222 -3.05 -9.94 -14.43
N LEU A 223 -2.72 -8.97 -15.28
CA LEU A 223 -3.67 -8.36 -16.22
C LEU A 223 -4.10 -9.33 -17.31
N ILE A 224 -3.17 -10.20 -17.72
CA ILE A 224 -3.38 -11.25 -18.71
C ILE A 224 -2.60 -12.50 -18.31
N GLU A 225 -3.11 -13.68 -18.71
CA GLU A 225 -2.42 -14.94 -18.50
C GLU A 225 -0.98 -14.89 -19.03
N TYR A 226 0.00 -15.20 -18.18
CA TYR A 226 1.40 -15.28 -18.56
C TYR A 226 1.71 -16.73 -18.93
N PRO A 227 1.98 -17.05 -20.21
CA PRO A 227 1.97 -18.42 -20.68
C PRO A 227 3.25 -19.21 -20.38
N PHE A 228 4.24 -18.59 -19.71
CA PHE A 228 5.54 -19.20 -19.48
C PHE A 228 5.77 -19.58 -18.01
N LEU A 229 6.39 -20.76 -17.81
CA LEU A 229 6.64 -21.33 -16.48
C LEU A 229 7.71 -20.57 -15.66
N HIS A 230 8.41 -19.62 -16.28
CA HIS A 230 9.50 -18.87 -15.67
C HIS A 230 9.06 -17.54 -15.04
N LYS A 231 7.76 -17.39 -14.73
CA LYS A 231 7.16 -16.21 -14.08
C LYS A 231 7.93 -15.76 -12.83
N GLU A 232 8.17 -16.69 -11.90
CA GLU A 232 8.80 -16.41 -10.61
C GLU A 232 10.32 -16.20 -10.72
N GLN A 233 10.96 -16.93 -11.65
CA GLN A 233 12.42 -16.88 -11.85
C GLN A 233 12.86 -15.61 -12.58
N MET A 234 11.98 -15.04 -13.41
CA MET A 234 12.28 -13.89 -14.28
C MET A 234 11.22 -12.79 -14.12
N PRO A 235 11.11 -12.17 -12.92
CA PRO A 235 10.08 -11.18 -12.64
C PRO A 235 10.17 -9.97 -13.58
N GLY A 236 11.39 -9.60 -14.02
CA GLY A 236 11.59 -8.52 -14.98
C GLY A 236 10.96 -8.79 -16.35
N ILE A 237 11.00 -10.04 -16.81
CA ILE A 237 10.40 -10.45 -18.08
C ILE A 237 8.88 -10.57 -17.97
N TYR A 238 8.39 -11.11 -16.84
CA TYR A 238 6.96 -11.16 -16.53
C TYR A 238 6.33 -9.75 -16.57
N TRP A 239 6.93 -8.78 -15.87
CA TRP A 239 6.38 -7.43 -15.82
C TRP A 239 6.51 -6.66 -17.14
N MET A 240 7.50 -6.96 -17.98
CA MET A 240 7.56 -6.46 -19.36
C MET A 240 6.37 -6.94 -20.19
N PHE A 241 5.97 -8.21 -20.03
CA PHE A 241 4.79 -8.75 -20.71
C PHE A 241 3.49 -8.10 -20.25
N GLN A 242 3.29 -7.96 -18.93
CA GLN A 242 2.12 -7.28 -18.36
C GLN A 242 2.06 -5.81 -18.79
N ALA A 243 3.19 -5.10 -18.81
CA ALA A 243 3.26 -3.72 -19.29
C ALA A 243 2.93 -3.58 -20.77
N ALA A 244 3.34 -4.53 -21.61
CA ALA A 244 3.00 -4.54 -23.02
C ALA A 244 1.49 -4.70 -23.23
N TYR A 245 0.83 -5.56 -22.44
CA TYR A 245 -0.63 -5.67 -22.47
C TYR A 245 -1.32 -4.37 -22.01
N ALA A 246 -0.89 -3.80 -20.88
CA ALA A 246 -1.44 -2.55 -20.35
C ALA A 246 -1.28 -1.37 -21.31
N HIS A 247 -0.12 -1.25 -21.96
CA HIS A 247 0.19 -0.14 -22.87
C HIS A 247 -0.42 -0.33 -24.26
N ASN A 248 -0.23 -1.50 -24.88
CA ASN A 248 -0.52 -1.69 -26.31
C ASN A 248 -1.92 -2.27 -26.57
N HIS A 249 -2.55 -2.91 -25.58
CA HIS A 249 -3.88 -3.51 -25.74
C HIS A 249 -4.95 -2.75 -24.98
N LEU A 250 -4.71 -2.44 -23.70
CA LEU A 250 -5.68 -1.72 -22.87
C LEU A 250 -5.61 -0.20 -23.03
N GLU A 251 -4.51 0.32 -23.61
CA GLU A 251 -4.23 1.76 -23.71
C GLU A 251 -4.29 2.51 -22.36
N SER A 252 -4.19 1.78 -21.24
CA SER A 252 -4.38 2.32 -19.89
C SER A 252 -3.12 3.00 -19.34
N VAL A 253 -1.98 2.83 -20.02
CA VAL A 253 -0.68 3.38 -19.63
C VAL A 253 -0.11 4.19 -20.79
N PRO A 254 0.07 5.52 -20.64
CA PRO A 254 0.74 6.35 -21.64
C PRO A 254 2.19 5.93 -21.88
N ARG A 255 2.70 6.15 -23.09
CA ARG A 255 4.04 5.72 -23.52
C ARG A 255 5.18 6.23 -22.63
N ASP A 256 5.09 7.49 -22.20
CA ASP A 256 6.06 8.16 -21.33
C ASP A 256 5.99 7.66 -19.87
N LYS A 257 4.89 7.03 -19.50
CA LYS A 257 4.62 6.50 -18.15
C LYS A 257 4.91 5.01 -17.97
N VAL A 258 5.22 4.28 -19.04
CA VAL A 258 5.56 2.85 -18.98
C VAL A 258 6.69 2.55 -17.98
N GLY A 259 7.75 3.37 -17.96
CA GLY A 259 8.88 3.16 -17.05
C GLY A 259 8.53 3.39 -15.57
N GLU A 260 7.65 4.35 -15.27
CA GLU A 260 7.11 4.56 -13.91
C GLU A 260 6.21 3.38 -13.52
N TRP A 261 5.32 2.98 -14.44
CA TRP A 261 4.42 1.84 -14.25
C TRP A 261 5.17 0.55 -13.92
N LEU A 262 6.23 0.23 -14.66
CA LEU A 262 7.07 -0.93 -14.41
C LEU A 262 7.72 -0.90 -13.01
N LYS A 263 8.17 0.27 -12.54
CA LYS A 263 8.76 0.42 -11.20
C LYS A 263 7.73 0.29 -10.08
N GLU A 264 6.50 0.75 -10.31
CA GLU A 264 5.43 0.71 -9.33
C GLU A 264 4.82 -0.68 -9.16
N ASN A 265 4.80 -1.49 -10.22
CA ASN A 265 4.14 -2.80 -10.21
C ASN A 265 5.11 -3.96 -9.99
N ALA A 266 6.37 -3.86 -10.44
CA ALA A 266 7.34 -4.94 -10.23
C ALA A 266 7.90 -4.97 -8.79
N PRO A 267 8.29 -6.15 -8.27
CA PRO A 267 8.97 -6.27 -6.99
C PRO A 267 10.18 -5.33 -6.89
N LYS A 268 10.40 -4.77 -5.69
CA LYS A 268 11.54 -3.88 -5.44
C LYS A 268 12.85 -4.56 -5.84
N GLY A 269 13.69 -3.85 -6.60
CA GLY A 269 14.97 -4.35 -7.09
C GLY A 269 14.93 -5.11 -8.42
N THR A 270 13.74 -5.39 -8.98
CA THR A 270 13.59 -6.05 -10.29
C THR A 270 14.29 -5.27 -11.40
N TYR A 271 14.10 -3.95 -11.44
CA TYR A 271 14.71 -3.08 -12.45
C TYR A 271 15.74 -2.14 -11.84
N ARG A 272 16.93 -2.11 -12.45
CA ARG A 272 17.97 -1.10 -12.23
C ARG A 272 17.72 0.09 -13.14
N TYR A 273 18.39 1.22 -12.89
CA TYR A 273 18.21 2.45 -13.70
C TYR A 273 18.46 2.23 -15.20
N LYS A 274 19.41 1.35 -15.58
CA LYS A 274 19.67 1.03 -16.99
C LYS A 274 18.68 0.00 -17.54
N SER A 275 18.42 -1.08 -16.79
CA SER A 275 17.51 -2.13 -17.24
C SER A 275 16.06 -1.68 -17.35
N ILE A 276 15.59 -0.68 -16.58
CA ILE A 276 14.25 -0.10 -16.77
C ILE A 276 14.11 0.60 -18.13
N ARG A 277 15.17 1.27 -18.61
CA ARG A 277 15.17 1.94 -19.92
C ARG A 277 15.10 0.91 -21.05
N THR A 278 15.86 -0.17 -20.91
CA THR A 278 15.84 -1.30 -21.84
C THR A 278 14.47 -2.00 -21.82
N ALA A 279 13.91 -2.29 -20.65
CA ALA A 279 12.58 -2.87 -20.50
C ALA A 279 11.50 -2.01 -21.17
N THR A 280 11.48 -0.70 -20.88
CA THR A 280 10.54 0.26 -21.46
C THR A 280 10.61 0.28 -22.99
N LYS A 281 11.83 0.22 -23.55
CA LYS A 281 12.03 0.17 -25.00
C LYS A 281 11.39 -1.06 -25.65
N PHE A 282 11.45 -2.22 -25.00
CA PHE A 282 10.91 -3.47 -25.55
C PHE A 282 9.40 -3.62 -25.36
N VAL A 283 8.80 -2.89 -24.41
CA VAL A 283 7.34 -2.83 -24.20
C VAL A 283 6.62 -2.14 -25.37
N TRP A 284 7.24 -1.16 -26.02
CA TRP A 284 6.59 -0.40 -27.10
C TRP A 284 6.35 -1.25 -28.35
N PRO A 285 5.25 -1.05 -29.11
CA PRO A 285 4.88 -1.89 -30.25
C PRO A 285 5.98 -1.97 -31.31
N GLU A 286 6.64 -0.84 -31.54
CA GLU A 286 7.77 -0.72 -32.43
C GLU A 286 9.04 -0.35 -31.66
N VAL A 287 10.06 -1.18 -31.82
CA VAL A 287 11.39 -0.91 -31.29
C VAL A 287 12.14 -0.07 -32.32
N ASP A 288 12.33 1.23 -32.06
CA ASP A 288 13.18 2.07 -32.92
C ASP A 288 14.64 1.53 -32.91
N ARG A 289 15.05 0.96 -34.04
CA ARG A 289 16.41 0.46 -34.29
C ARG A 289 17.31 1.54 -34.91
N ALA A 290 16.73 2.59 -35.48
CA ALA A 290 17.42 3.61 -36.28
C ALA A 290 18.25 4.57 -35.41
N SER A 291 17.82 4.84 -34.17
CA SER A 291 18.59 5.59 -33.18
C SER A 291 19.84 4.84 -32.65
N GLY A 292 20.17 3.70 -33.27
CA GLY A 292 21.26 2.80 -32.91
C GLY A 292 22.54 2.85 -33.76
N GLY A 293 22.52 3.48 -34.93
CA GLY A 293 23.61 3.49 -35.91
C GLY A 293 23.41 2.52 -37.08
N LYS A 294 24.02 2.85 -38.23
CA LYS A 294 23.95 2.07 -39.49
C LYS A 294 24.45 0.62 -39.27
N GLY A 295 23.70 -0.37 -39.75
CA GLY A 295 24.09 -1.79 -39.73
C GLY A 295 23.38 -2.69 -38.71
N ARG A 296 22.31 -2.22 -38.05
CA ARG A 296 21.60 -3.01 -37.01
C ARG A 296 20.63 -4.07 -37.50
N GLY A 297 20.23 -4.03 -38.78
CA GLY A 297 19.36 -5.03 -39.42
C GLY A 297 18.05 -5.32 -38.66
N GLU A 298 17.32 -6.33 -39.14
CA GLU A 298 16.26 -6.97 -38.37
C GLU A 298 16.87 -7.94 -37.34
N PHE A 299 16.10 -8.31 -36.31
CA PHE A 299 16.50 -9.40 -35.43
C PHE A 299 16.58 -10.71 -36.24
N VAL A 300 17.64 -11.50 -36.03
CA VAL A 300 17.91 -12.74 -36.77
C VAL A 300 17.78 -13.91 -35.80
N LEU A 301 16.76 -14.77 -35.98
CA LEU A 301 16.59 -16.05 -35.27
C LEU A 301 16.96 -17.20 -36.19
N GLU A 302 18.23 -17.31 -36.52
CA GLU A 302 18.76 -18.58 -37.00
C GLU A 302 19.28 -19.30 -35.74
N ASP A 303 18.87 -20.56 -35.52
CA ASP A 303 19.22 -21.44 -34.37
C ASP A 303 18.51 -21.24 -33.02
N LEU A 304 17.20 -20.94 -32.98
CA LEU A 304 16.35 -21.45 -31.90
C LEU A 304 15.60 -22.64 -32.49
N ASP A 305 15.97 -23.86 -32.08
CA ASP A 305 15.43 -25.13 -32.60
C ASP A 305 13.90 -25.06 -32.85
N ASP A 306 13.53 -25.29 -34.11
CA ASP A 306 12.19 -25.36 -34.70
C ASP A 306 11.26 -24.14 -34.55
N TRP A 307 11.04 -23.47 -35.68
CA TRP A 307 10.06 -22.39 -35.87
C TRP A 307 8.59 -22.80 -35.60
N THR A 308 8.28 -24.06 -35.33
CA THR A 308 6.96 -24.47 -34.83
C THR A 308 6.64 -23.83 -33.47
N VAL A 309 7.65 -23.39 -32.71
CA VAL A 309 7.48 -22.68 -31.42
C VAL A 309 7.44 -21.15 -31.58
N ALA A 310 7.74 -20.59 -32.76
CA ALA A 310 7.79 -19.14 -32.96
C ALA A 310 6.43 -18.46 -32.86
N ASP A 311 5.34 -19.19 -33.13
CA ASP A 311 3.98 -18.70 -32.98
C ASP A 311 3.57 -18.59 -31.49
N ASP A 312 4.14 -19.40 -30.60
CA ASP A 312 3.87 -19.36 -29.15
C ASP A 312 4.34 -18.05 -28.50
N TYR A 313 5.24 -17.31 -29.16
CA TYR A 313 5.77 -16.03 -28.70
C TYR A 313 5.19 -14.82 -29.47
N LYS A 314 4.20 -15.03 -30.35
CA LYS A 314 3.53 -13.94 -31.08
C LYS A 314 2.24 -13.57 -30.38
N PHE A 315 2.24 -12.40 -29.75
CA PHE A 315 1.03 -11.80 -29.18
C PHE A 315 0.74 -10.49 -29.91
N PRO A 316 -0.54 -10.16 -30.16
CA PRO A 316 -0.91 -8.97 -30.92
C PRO A 316 -0.49 -7.65 -30.23
N PHE A 317 -0.21 -7.72 -28.93
CA PHE A 317 0.13 -6.56 -28.09
C PHE A 317 1.61 -6.50 -27.71
N ILE A 318 2.49 -7.38 -28.20
CA ILE A 318 3.92 -7.30 -27.90
C ILE A 318 4.75 -6.98 -29.13
N SER A 319 5.87 -6.30 -28.89
CA SER A 319 6.82 -5.96 -29.95
C SER A 319 7.58 -7.20 -30.44
N LYS A 320 8.07 -7.15 -31.69
CA LYS A 320 8.99 -8.17 -32.21
C LYS A 320 10.18 -8.35 -31.28
N GLY A 321 10.71 -7.28 -30.68
CA GLY A 321 11.82 -7.39 -29.73
C GLY A 321 11.45 -8.14 -28.44
N LEU A 322 10.26 -7.90 -27.89
CA LEU A 322 9.80 -8.59 -26.68
C LEU A 322 9.50 -10.07 -26.93
N SER A 323 8.94 -10.43 -28.09
CA SER A 323 8.78 -11.84 -28.50
C SER A 323 10.11 -12.59 -28.44
N PHE A 324 11.20 -11.97 -28.91
CA PHE A 324 12.52 -12.58 -28.92
C PHE A 324 13.11 -12.71 -27.51
N VAL A 325 12.90 -11.70 -26.67
CA VAL A 325 13.30 -11.76 -25.25
C VAL A 325 12.61 -12.92 -24.53
N LEU A 326 11.31 -13.13 -24.79
CA LEU A 326 10.56 -14.25 -24.21
C LEU A 326 11.08 -15.61 -24.70
N ALA A 327 11.35 -15.74 -26.00
CA ALA A 327 11.91 -16.98 -26.56
C ALA A 327 13.31 -17.31 -25.99
N ILE A 328 14.17 -16.30 -25.84
CA ILE A 328 15.49 -16.47 -25.23
C ILE A 328 15.38 -16.80 -23.74
N ALA A 329 14.43 -16.21 -23.03
CA ALA A 329 14.15 -16.51 -21.62
C ALA A 329 13.75 -17.99 -21.43
N ASP A 330 12.84 -18.51 -22.25
CA ASP A 330 12.42 -19.92 -22.19
C ASP A 330 13.56 -20.87 -22.58
N TRP A 331 14.33 -20.53 -23.62
CA TRP A 331 15.56 -21.25 -23.98
C TRP A 331 16.55 -21.31 -22.80
N TRP A 332 16.75 -20.20 -22.10
CA TRP A 332 17.67 -20.13 -20.95
C TRP A 332 17.23 -21.08 -19.83
N VAL A 333 15.92 -21.16 -19.55
CA VAL A 333 15.39 -22.14 -18.59
C VAL A 333 15.66 -23.58 -19.04
N LYS A 334 15.50 -23.89 -20.33
CA LYS A 334 15.81 -25.21 -20.88
C LYS A 334 17.30 -25.54 -20.76
N VAL A 335 18.18 -24.56 -20.97
CA VAL A 335 19.64 -24.71 -20.81
C VAL A 335 20.00 -24.98 -19.35
N LEU A 336 19.50 -24.17 -18.41
CA LEU A 336 19.79 -24.34 -16.98
C LEU A 336 19.23 -25.66 -16.42
N ARG A 337 18.09 -26.14 -16.93
CA ARG A 337 17.56 -27.48 -16.56
C ARG A 337 18.49 -28.61 -16.99
N LYS A 338 19.18 -28.48 -18.12
CA LYS A 338 20.15 -29.47 -18.60
C LYS A 338 21.51 -29.31 -17.91
N ASN A 339 21.97 -28.07 -17.77
CA ASN A 339 23.28 -27.70 -17.24
C ASN A 339 23.15 -26.50 -16.27
N PRO A 340 22.94 -26.74 -14.96
CA PRO A 340 22.72 -25.67 -13.98
C PRO A 340 23.89 -24.69 -13.83
N ASP A 341 25.12 -25.15 -14.07
CA ASP A 341 26.35 -24.35 -13.95
C ASP A 341 26.68 -23.54 -15.23
N THR A 342 25.71 -23.38 -16.15
CA THR A 342 25.94 -22.61 -17.37
C THR A 342 26.17 -21.13 -17.03
N ALA A 343 27.32 -20.60 -17.48
CA ALA A 343 27.73 -19.23 -17.23
C ALA A 343 26.82 -18.20 -17.95
N ALA A 344 26.65 -17.01 -17.34
CA ALA A 344 25.80 -15.96 -17.88
C ALA A 344 26.31 -15.41 -19.23
N VAL A 345 27.61 -15.59 -19.51
CA VAL A 345 28.22 -15.26 -20.81
C VAL A 345 27.56 -16.00 -21.98
N THR A 346 27.13 -17.25 -21.79
CA THR A 346 26.45 -18.04 -22.83
C THR A 346 25.11 -17.41 -23.23
N LEU A 347 24.39 -16.83 -22.26
CA LEU A 347 23.19 -16.03 -22.54
C LEU A 347 23.52 -14.74 -23.31
N ALA A 348 24.63 -14.09 -22.96
CA ALA A 348 25.09 -12.89 -23.64
C ALA A 348 25.45 -13.16 -25.11
N GLU A 349 26.14 -14.26 -25.39
CA GLU A 349 26.46 -14.75 -26.74
C GLU A 349 25.18 -14.96 -27.54
N LYS A 350 24.20 -15.68 -26.97
CA LYS A 350 22.91 -15.91 -27.60
C LYS A 350 22.18 -14.61 -27.95
N LEU A 351 22.17 -13.62 -27.06
CA LEU A 351 21.58 -12.30 -27.34
C LEU A 351 22.32 -11.58 -28.48
N VAL A 352 23.64 -11.68 -28.57
CA VAL A 352 24.43 -11.06 -29.65
C VAL A 352 24.19 -11.71 -31.00
N GLU A 353 24.09 -13.04 -31.05
CA GLU A 353 23.73 -13.80 -32.25
C GLU A 353 22.41 -13.28 -32.82
N ASN A 354 21.45 -13.04 -31.92
CA ASN A 354 20.13 -12.48 -32.20
C ASN A 354 20.10 -10.95 -32.42
N LYS A 355 21.26 -10.32 -32.66
CA LYS A 355 21.42 -8.89 -33.01
C LYS A 355 20.94 -7.89 -31.94
N PHE A 356 20.92 -8.27 -30.66
CA PHE A 356 20.76 -7.30 -29.57
C PHE A 356 22.02 -6.41 -29.45
N ALA A 357 21.84 -5.15 -29.07
CA ALA A 357 22.95 -4.21 -28.89
C ALA A 357 23.67 -4.47 -27.56
N GLY A 358 24.98 -4.23 -27.47
CA GLY A 358 25.77 -4.57 -26.27
C GLY A 358 25.24 -4.01 -24.93
N LEU A 359 24.63 -2.81 -24.92
CA LEU A 359 23.96 -2.30 -23.71
C LEU A 359 22.68 -3.06 -23.38
N GLU A 360 21.89 -3.41 -24.41
CA GLU A 360 20.68 -4.23 -24.25
C GLU A 360 21.04 -5.63 -23.75
N VAL A 361 22.14 -6.21 -24.25
CA VAL A 361 22.65 -7.53 -23.83
C VAL A 361 22.92 -7.54 -22.33
N GLY A 362 23.68 -6.58 -21.81
CA GLY A 362 23.96 -6.51 -20.37
C GLY A 362 22.71 -6.42 -19.50
N ASP A 363 21.77 -5.55 -19.89
CA ASP A 363 20.52 -5.37 -19.16
C ASP A 363 19.62 -6.62 -19.25
N LEU A 364 19.54 -7.27 -20.42
CA LEU A 364 18.72 -8.47 -20.62
C LEU A 364 19.32 -9.70 -19.95
N VAL A 365 20.65 -9.85 -19.91
CA VAL A 365 21.31 -10.90 -19.12
C VAL A 365 20.90 -10.76 -17.66
N TYR A 366 20.93 -9.56 -17.10
CA TYR A 366 20.47 -9.31 -15.74
C TYR A 366 18.99 -9.66 -15.55
N LEU A 367 18.11 -9.25 -16.47
CA LEU A 367 16.66 -9.48 -16.35
C LEU A 367 16.25 -10.95 -16.52
N ILE A 368 17.00 -11.73 -17.31
CA ILE A 368 16.71 -13.14 -17.59
C ILE A 368 17.41 -14.07 -16.59
N SER A 369 18.70 -13.85 -16.31
CA SER A 369 19.47 -14.74 -15.44
C SER A 369 19.44 -14.35 -13.96
N GLY A 370 19.09 -13.09 -13.63
CA GLY A 370 19.25 -12.51 -12.30
C GLY A 370 20.69 -12.19 -11.92
N ALA A 371 21.67 -12.64 -12.71
CA ALA A 371 23.09 -12.45 -12.49
C ALA A 371 23.67 -11.29 -13.31
N GLN A 372 24.80 -10.75 -12.85
CA GLN A 372 25.62 -9.84 -13.65
C GLN A 372 26.76 -10.62 -14.28
N ILE A 373 27.17 -10.22 -15.48
CA ILE A 373 28.40 -10.68 -16.11
C ILE A 373 29.59 -10.21 -15.25
N THR A 374 30.42 -11.16 -14.84
CA THR A 374 31.67 -10.92 -14.09
C THR A 374 32.75 -10.32 -14.98
N GLU A 375 33.83 -9.80 -14.40
CA GLU A 375 34.94 -9.22 -15.18
C GLU A 375 35.63 -10.26 -16.07
N GLU A 376 35.77 -11.49 -15.58
CA GLU A 376 36.35 -12.62 -16.32
C GLU A 376 35.45 -13.01 -17.51
N GLU A 377 34.14 -13.13 -17.29
CA GLU A 377 33.17 -13.38 -18.36
C GLU A 377 33.13 -12.23 -19.37
N ALA A 378 33.26 -10.98 -18.92
CA ALA A 378 33.29 -9.81 -19.80
C ALA A 378 34.54 -9.82 -20.70
N ALA A 379 35.68 -10.30 -20.19
CA ALA A 379 36.90 -10.48 -20.98
C ALA A 379 36.72 -11.59 -22.04
N SER A 380 36.16 -12.75 -21.66
CA SER A 380 35.81 -13.83 -22.59
C SER A 380 34.88 -13.34 -23.70
N PHE A 381 33.80 -12.66 -23.31
CA PHE A 381 32.82 -12.10 -24.22
C PHE A 381 33.41 -11.05 -25.18
N GLY A 382 34.37 -10.25 -24.70
CA GLY A 382 35.10 -9.30 -25.52
C GLY A 382 35.91 -9.97 -26.64
N SER A 383 36.44 -11.17 -26.40
CA SER A 383 37.12 -11.98 -27.42
C SER A 383 36.12 -12.51 -28.45
N TYR A 384 35.00 -13.09 -28.01
CA TYR A 384 33.92 -13.56 -28.88
C TYR A 384 33.38 -12.45 -29.81
N LEU A 385 33.16 -11.23 -29.28
CA LEU A 385 32.71 -10.09 -30.09
C LEU A 385 33.71 -9.68 -31.19
N LYS A 386 35.02 -9.81 -30.92
CA LYS A 386 36.08 -9.51 -31.90
C LYS A 386 36.10 -10.56 -33.00
N GLU A 387 35.95 -11.83 -32.67
CA GLU A 387 35.85 -12.94 -33.64
C GLU A 387 34.64 -12.77 -34.58
N MET A 388 33.53 -12.28 -34.04
CA MET A 388 32.31 -11.92 -34.78
C MET A 388 32.42 -10.64 -35.62
N GLY A 389 33.57 -9.95 -35.62
CA GLY A 389 33.78 -8.71 -36.36
C GLY A 389 32.93 -7.53 -35.87
N LYS A 390 32.38 -7.58 -34.65
CA LYS A 390 31.52 -6.53 -34.08
C LYS A 390 32.34 -5.54 -33.26
N ARG A 391 31.98 -4.25 -33.34
CA ARG A 391 32.60 -3.21 -32.48
C ARG A 391 32.26 -3.49 -31.02
N VAL A 392 33.29 -3.71 -30.20
CA VAL A 392 33.18 -3.90 -28.76
C VAL A 392 32.66 -2.60 -28.13
N ARG A 393 31.40 -2.60 -27.68
CA ARG A 393 30.98 -1.68 -26.62
C ARG A 393 30.98 -2.50 -25.34
N PRO A 394 31.69 -2.07 -24.28
CA PRO A 394 31.75 -2.83 -23.04
C PRO A 394 30.34 -3.01 -22.48
N ILE A 395 30.03 -4.24 -22.06
CA ILE A 395 28.88 -4.49 -21.20
C ILE A 395 29.25 -3.83 -19.87
N ILE A 396 28.61 -2.70 -19.55
CA ILE A 396 29.00 -1.91 -18.38
C ILE A 396 28.50 -2.60 -17.12
N SER A 397 29.40 -3.24 -16.36
CA SER A 397 29.20 -3.49 -14.93
C SER A 397 29.44 -2.17 -14.18
N LYS A 398 28.36 -1.46 -13.86
CA LYS A 398 28.34 -0.46 -12.79
C LYS A 398 26.98 -0.53 -12.12
#